data_AF-A0A956RUN2-F1
#
_entry.id   AF-A0A956RUN2-F1
#
_cell.length_a   1.000
_cell.length_b   1.000
_cell.length_c   1.000
_cell.angle_alpha   90.00
_cell.angle_beta   90.00
_cell.angle_gamma   90.00
#
_symmetry.space_group_name_H-M   'P 1'
#
loop_
_entity.id
_entity.type
_entity.pdbx_description
1 polymer ?
#
loop_
_entity_poly.entity_id
_entity_poly.type
_entity_poly.pdbx_seq_one_letter_code
_entity_poly.pdbx_strand_id
1 'polypeptide(L)'
;MKRMPVKLFAFTLVIATIFILAFKYIGPSLQERPENIVLGHQWADLLNEHQTFSANPPGDSALVRFYYADSSEENLKLLRDTYNLNSVAGNGSEIERILNLSKWVYELTGHANNPEFPKEINAFTLIHMATVEHATINCYMKTVILNEVFLSMGFYSRQTHLLPHSHEKDESHFITSVYSRTLEKWLWMDPDFGIYLTDEQGTILGYPEIRKRLISGALLVEHDLQTNQGVLSKLWDQFISWIEAADYQWYISKNIFKVRCQQESIFNQRSKPDKVYFELIPDGYQKELLNTSKMTERGKIIYINDDHLFWQAPSR
;
A
#
# COMPACT_ATOMS: atom_id res chain seq x y z
N MET A 1 -39.08 29.38 40.43
CA MET A 1 -38.25 28.79 39.36
C MET A 1 -36.78 29.08 39.66
N LYS A 2 -36.02 28.11 40.19
CA LYS A 2 -34.56 28.27 40.38
C LYS A 2 -33.89 28.21 39.01
N ARG A 3 -33.23 29.30 38.59
CA ARG A 3 -32.44 29.34 37.35
C ARG A 3 -31.29 28.35 37.48
N MET A 4 -31.21 27.41 36.54
CA MET A 4 -30.10 26.46 36.46
C MET A 4 -28.80 27.25 36.24
N PRO A 5 -27.71 26.97 36.97
CA PRO A 5 -26.47 27.72 36.83
C PRO A 5 -25.93 27.55 35.41
N VAL A 6 -25.59 28.67 34.75
CA VAL A 6 -25.16 28.72 33.33
C VAL A 6 -24.04 27.73 33.01
N LYS A 7 -23.15 27.45 33.97
CA LYS A 7 -22.09 26.43 33.84
C LYS A 7 -22.62 25.00 33.71
N LEU A 8 -23.69 24.65 34.42
CA LEU A 8 -24.33 23.34 34.33
C LEU A 8 -25.05 23.19 32.98
N PHE A 9 -25.72 24.23 32.50
CA PHE A 9 -26.37 24.23 31.19
C PHE A 9 -25.36 24.09 30.05
N ALA A 10 -24.24 24.83 30.08
CA ALA A 10 -23.18 24.72 29.10
C ALA A 10 -22.53 23.32 29.10
N PHE A 11 -22.33 22.73 30.28
CA PHE A 11 -21.80 21.37 30.42
C PHE A 11 -22.75 20.30 29.83
N THR A 12 -24.06 20.41 30.11
CA THR A 12 -25.06 19.51 29.52
C THR A 12 -25.13 19.65 28.00
N LEU A 13 -25.02 20.87 27.47
CA LEU A 13 -25.01 21.12 26.03
C LEU A 13 -23.80 20.49 25.34
N VAL A 14 -22.61 20.60 25.94
CA VAL A 14 -21.39 19.97 25.44
C VAL A 14 -21.53 18.44 25.44
N ILE A 15 -22.02 17.85 26.53
CA ILE A 15 -22.26 16.39 26.60
C ILE A 15 -23.26 15.95 25.54
N ALA A 16 -24.40 16.64 25.40
CA ALA A 16 -25.40 16.30 24.40
C ALA A 16 -24.84 16.41 22.98
N THR A 17 -24.01 17.43 22.71
CA THR A 17 -23.34 17.60 21.42
C THR A 17 -22.36 16.47 21.16
N ILE A 18 -21.54 16.07 22.14
CA ILE A 18 -20.63 14.92 22.04
C ILE A 18 -21.42 13.63 21.76
N PHE A 19 -22.54 13.39 22.44
CA PHE A 19 -23.39 12.22 22.19
C PHE A 19 -24.02 12.24 20.79
N ILE A 20 -24.47 13.39 20.30
CA ILE A 20 -25.03 13.53 18.95
C ILE A 20 -23.95 13.29 17.89
N LEU A 21 -22.75 13.86 18.08
CA LEU A 21 -21.61 13.65 17.18
C LEU A 21 -21.17 12.18 17.22
N ALA A 22 -21.07 11.58 18.40
CA ALA A 22 -20.76 10.16 18.56
C ALA A 22 -21.83 9.30 17.87
N PHE A 23 -23.12 9.51 18.11
CA PHE A 23 -24.16 8.73 17.45
C PHE A 23 -24.14 8.88 15.92
N LYS A 24 -23.86 10.08 15.42
CA LYS A 24 -23.79 10.37 13.98
C LYS A 24 -22.55 9.78 13.30
N TYR A 25 -21.39 9.80 13.95
CA TYR A 25 -20.13 9.39 13.34
C TYR A 25 -19.65 7.98 13.75
N ILE A 26 -20.03 7.49 14.94
CA ILE A 26 -19.64 6.17 15.49
C ILE A 26 -20.78 5.15 15.33
N GLY A 27 -22.05 5.60 15.35
CA GLY A 27 -23.22 4.73 15.25
C GLY A 27 -23.24 3.82 14.01
N PRO A 28 -23.01 4.35 12.79
CA PRO A 28 -22.94 3.54 11.58
C PRO A 28 -21.83 2.49 11.62
N SER A 29 -20.61 2.88 12.01
CA SER A 29 -19.46 1.98 12.13
C SER A 29 -19.68 0.83 13.13
N LEU A 30 -20.34 1.10 14.26
CA LEU A 30 -20.71 0.06 15.23
C LEU A 30 -21.75 -0.94 14.69
N GLN A 31 -22.58 -0.54 13.73
CA GLN A 31 -23.55 -1.43 13.08
C GLN A 31 -22.89 -2.32 12.02
N GLU A 32 -21.90 -1.81 11.29
CA GLU A 32 -21.17 -2.54 10.24
C GLU A 32 -20.09 -3.49 10.81
N ARG A 33 -19.64 -3.25 12.04
CA ARG A 33 -18.58 -4.03 12.71
C ARG A 33 -18.75 -5.55 12.68
N PRO A 34 -19.93 -6.14 13.01
CA PRO A 34 -20.09 -7.60 12.98
C PRO A 34 -19.93 -8.17 11.56
N GLU A 35 -20.40 -7.45 10.55
CA GLU A 35 -20.25 -7.85 9.14
C GLU A 35 -18.79 -7.76 8.69
N ASN A 36 -18.08 -6.68 9.06
CA ASN A 36 -16.65 -6.54 8.78
C ASN A 36 -15.83 -7.68 9.41
N ILE A 37 -16.11 -8.03 10.67
CA ILE A 37 -15.43 -9.16 11.34
C ILE A 37 -15.69 -10.49 10.61
N VAL A 38 -16.95 -10.76 10.24
CA VAL A 38 -17.30 -11.99 9.50
C VAL A 38 -16.62 -12.03 8.13
N LEU A 39 -16.60 -10.93 7.39
CA LEU A 39 -15.89 -10.82 6.12
C LEU A 39 -14.39 -11.03 6.30
N GLY A 40 -13.80 -10.50 7.39
CA GLY A 40 -12.39 -10.68 7.73
C GLY A 40 -12.03 -12.14 7.91
N HIS A 41 -12.87 -12.89 8.64
CA HIS A 41 -12.71 -14.32 8.79
C HIS A 41 -12.83 -15.06 7.45
N GLN A 42 -13.77 -14.69 6.58
CA GLN A 42 -13.88 -15.30 5.25
C GLN A 42 -12.63 -15.08 4.39
N TRP A 43 -12.02 -13.88 4.44
CA TRP A 43 -10.77 -13.62 3.73
C TRP A 43 -9.59 -14.39 4.33
N ALA A 44 -9.52 -14.49 5.65
CA ALA A 44 -8.51 -15.29 6.33
C ALA A 44 -8.65 -16.79 5.97
N ASP A 45 -9.87 -17.33 5.97
CA ASP A 45 -10.17 -18.70 5.55
C ASP A 45 -9.76 -18.93 4.10
N LEU A 46 -10.05 -17.98 3.20
CA LEU A 46 -9.65 -18.06 1.80
C LEU A 46 -8.13 -18.04 1.61
N LEU A 47 -7.41 -17.19 2.35
CA LEU A 47 -5.95 -17.21 2.37
C LEU A 47 -5.41 -18.53 2.95
N ASN A 48 -6.11 -19.09 3.94
CA ASN A 48 -5.78 -20.36 4.59
C ASN A 48 -6.06 -21.58 3.69
N GLU A 49 -7.00 -21.51 2.75
CA GLU A 49 -7.22 -22.50 1.70
C GLU A 49 -6.14 -22.44 0.60
N HIS A 50 -5.58 -21.25 0.40
CA HIS A 50 -4.63 -20.94 -0.69
C HIS A 50 -3.26 -20.48 -0.16
N GLN A 51 -2.73 -21.14 0.88
CA GLN A 51 -1.55 -20.61 1.60
C GLN A 51 -0.29 -20.56 0.74
N THR A 52 -0.15 -21.50 -0.18
CA THR A 52 1.12 -21.78 -0.85
C THR A 52 1.19 -21.12 -2.21
N PHE A 53 2.31 -20.48 -2.48
CA PHE A 53 2.79 -20.21 -3.82
C PHE A 53 3.82 -21.30 -4.10
N SER A 54 3.49 -22.34 -4.88
CA SER A 54 4.47 -23.40 -5.09
C SER A 54 5.66 -22.86 -5.86
N ALA A 55 6.85 -23.04 -5.29
CA ALA A 55 8.16 -22.81 -5.91
C ALA A 55 8.45 -23.76 -7.10
N ASN A 56 7.40 -24.20 -7.80
CA ASN A 56 7.52 -24.94 -9.03
C ASN A 56 7.86 -23.93 -10.14
N PRO A 57 9.07 -23.98 -10.72
CA PRO A 57 9.40 -23.11 -11.83
C PRO A 57 8.35 -23.32 -12.94
N PRO A 58 7.82 -22.25 -13.57
CA PRO A 58 7.05 -22.43 -14.79
C PRO A 58 7.90 -23.20 -15.80
N GLY A 59 7.27 -23.91 -16.74
CA GLY A 59 7.98 -24.71 -17.76
C GLY A 59 9.07 -23.94 -18.52
N ASP A 60 9.00 -22.61 -18.50
CA ASP A 60 10.04 -21.65 -18.93
C ASP A 60 10.44 -20.67 -17.80
N SER A 61 10.98 -21.16 -16.69
CA SER A 61 11.47 -20.35 -15.55
C SER A 61 12.54 -19.31 -15.91
N ALA A 62 13.17 -19.43 -17.08
CA ALA A 62 14.14 -18.46 -17.59
C ALA A 62 13.54 -17.07 -17.94
N LEU A 63 12.20 -16.91 -17.95
CA LEU A 63 11.50 -15.72 -18.45
C LEU A 63 11.09 -14.68 -17.39
N VAL A 64 11.13 -14.98 -16.10
CA VAL A 64 10.70 -14.01 -15.06
C VAL A 64 11.90 -13.20 -14.57
N ARG A 65 12.12 -12.05 -15.23
CA ARG A 65 13.14 -11.08 -14.85
C ARG A 65 12.50 -9.71 -14.72
N PHE A 66 12.81 -9.01 -13.63
CA PHE A 66 12.44 -7.62 -13.41
C PHE A 66 13.60 -6.69 -13.76
N TYR A 67 13.28 -5.54 -14.34
CA TYR A 67 14.25 -4.50 -14.68
C TYR A 67 13.89 -3.19 -13.98
N TYR A 68 14.91 -2.43 -13.60
CA TYR A 68 14.77 -1.20 -12.84
C TYR A 68 15.58 -0.10 -13.53
N ALA A 69 14.97 1.08 -13.68
CA ALA A 69 15.65 2.24 -14.22
C ALA A 69 16.86 2.64 -13.36
N ASP A 70 17.91 3.13 -14.02
CA ASP A 70 19.09 3.62 -13.31
C ASP A 70 18.81 5.04 -12.77
N SER A 71 19.21 5.30 -11.51
CA SER A 71 19.02 6.61 -10.87
C SER A 71 19.74 7.79 -11.54
N SER A 72 20.59 7.52 -12.54
CA SER A 72 21.26 8.50 -13.39
C SER A 72 20.48 8.87 -14.65
N GLU A 73 19.38 8.16 -14.96
CA GLU A 73 18.47 8.55 -16.04
C GLU A 73 17.97 9.98 -15.85
N GLU A 74 17.84 10.73 -16.95
CA GLU A 74 17.63 12.18 -16.95
C GLU A 74 16.43 12.62 -16.09
N ASN A 75 15.27 11.99 -16.29
CA ASN A 75 14.05 12.34 -15.54
C ASN A 75 14.13 11.98 -14.05
N LEU A 76 14.79 10.86 -13.71
CA LEU A 76 14.97 10.45 -12.32
C LEU A 76 15.96 11.38 -11.60
N LYS A 77 17.06 11.74 -12.27
CA LYS A 77 17.98 12.75 -11.75
C LYS A 77 17.30 14.09 -11.55
N LEU A 78 16.53 14.54 -12.55
CA LEU A 78 15.77 15.78 -12.46
C LEU A 78 14.75 15.73 -11.31
N LEU A 79 14.08 14.60 -11.09
CA LEU A 79 13.11 14.42 -10.01
C LEU A 79 13.78 14.59 -8.64
N ARG A 80 14.91 13.91 -8.45
CA ARG A 80 15.74 14.00 -7.24
C ARG A 80 16.19 15.43 -6.95
N ASP A 81 16.65 16.13 -7.98
CA ASP A 81 17.20 17.48 -7.85
C ASP A 81 16.07 18.52 -7.62
N THR A 82 14.94 18.40 -8.34
CA THR A 82 13.79 19.32 -8.27
C THR A 82 13.17 19.35 -6.88
N TYR A 83 12.98 18.19 -6.26
CA TYR A 83 12.34 18.07 -4.94
C TYR A 83 13.34 17.94 -3.79
N ASN A 84 14.64 18.13 -4.05
CA ASN A 84 15.71 18.00 -3.08
C ASN A 84 15.62 16.70 -2.25
N LEU A 85 15.39 15.57 -2.92
CA LEU A 85 15.04 14.30 -2.28
C LEU A 85 16.17 13.76 -1.38
N ASN A 86 17.41 14.19 -1.60
CA ASN A 86 18.52 13.91 -0.67
C ASN A 86 18.27 14.53 0.72
N SER A 87 17.74 15.75 0.78
CA SER A 87 17.39 16.39 2.05
C SER A 87 16.15 15.76 2.68
N VAL A 88 15.17 15.35 1.86
CA VAL A 88 13.97 14.65 2.34
C VAL A 88 14.35 13.32 2.98
N ALA A 89 15.17 12.50 2.30
CA ALA A 89 15.65 11.23 2.83
C ALA A 89 16.50 11.41 4.10
N GLY A 90 17.29 12.48 4.15
CA GLY A 90 18.26 12.72 5.21
C GLY A 90 19.49 11.82 5.11
N ASN A 91 20.35 11.89 6.13
CA ASN A 91 21.64 11.18 6.20
C ASN A 91 21.61 9.94 7.12
N GLY A 92 20.41 9.46 7.47
CA GLY A 92 20.23 8.29 8.33
C GLY A 92 20.56 6.97 7.62
N SER A 93 20.23 5.88 8.31
CA SER A 93 20.28 4.52 7.78
C SER A 93 19.43 4.35 6.51
N GLU A 94 19.68 3.27 5.76
CA GLU A 94 18.88 2.92 4.58
C GLU A 94 17.38 2.91 4.89
N ILE A 95 17.01 2.32 6.03
CA ILE A 95 15.63 2.20 6.48
C ILE A 95 15.03 3.57 6.82
N GLU A 96 15.74 4.41 7.58
CA GLU A 96 15.26 5.77 7.89
C GLU A 96 15.04 6.59 6.61
N ARG A 97 15.93 6.46 5.63
CA ARG A 97 15.80 7.14 4.33
C ARG A 97 14.57 6.66 3.56
N ILE A 98 14.31 5.35 3.55
CA ILE A 98 13.10 4.76 2.94
C ILE A 98 11.84 5.33 3.62
N LEU A 99 11.79 5.29 4.95
CA LEU A 99 10.63 5.78 5.72
C LEU A 99 10.41 7.29 5.54
N ASN A 100 11.47 8.10 5.53
CA ASN A 100 11.37 9.54 5.33
C ASN A 100 10.80 9.90 3.95
N LEU A 101 11.21 9.19 2.90
CA LEU A 101 10.68 9.38 1.55
C LEU A 101 9.22 8.93 1.44
N SER A 102 8.87 7.77 2.02
CA SER A 102 7.47 7.31 2.09
C SER A 102 6.58 8.31 2.82
N LYS A 103 7.06 8.83 3.96
CA LYS A 103 6.37 9.85 4.74
C LYS A 103 6.13 11.11 3.91
N TRP A 104 7.17 11.59 3.23
CA TRP A 104 7.07 12.79 2.39
C TRP A 104 6.01 12.64 1.30
N VAL A 105 5.94 11.49 0.64
CA VAL A 105 4.90 11.22 -0.38
C VAL A 105 3.50 11.16 0.25
N TYR A 106 3.36 10.50 1.40
CA TYR A 106 2.08 10.43 2.12
C TYR A 106 1.56 11.83 2.47
N GLU A 107 2.44 12.72 2.91
CA GLU A 107 2.13 14.10 3.33
C GLU A 107 1.81 15.07 2.17
N LEU A 108 2.00 14.68 0.90
CA LEU A 108 1.75 15.57 -0.25
C LEU A 108 0.26 15.96 -0.37
N THR A 109 -0.66 15.03 -0.14
CA THR A 109 -2.11 15.25 -0.27
C THR A 109 -2.93 14.11 0.34
N GLY A 110 -4.23 14.35 0.52
CA GLY A 110 -5.21 13.36 0.97
C GLY A 110 -5.62 12.35 -0.12
N HIS A 111 -6.34 11.32 0.31
CA HIS A 111 -6.86 10.27 -0.56
C HIS A 111 -8.17 10.67 -1.25
N ALA A 112 -8.35 10.24 -2.49
CA ALA A 112 -9.66 10.19 -3.16
C ALA A 112 -9.88 8.83 -3.83
N ASN A 113 -11.09 8.28 -3.70
CA ASN A 113 -11.45 7.01 -4.35
C ASN A 113 -11.48 7.14 -5.88
N ASN A 114 -12.04 8.24 -6.39
CA ASN A 114 -12.25 8.48 -7.83
C ASN A 114 -11.72 9.87 -8.25
N PRO A 115 -10.39 10.09 -8.22
CA PRO A 115 -9.81 11.36 -8.65
C PRO A 115 -9.86 11.50 -10.18
N GLU A 116 -9.73 12.74 -10.65
CA GLU A 116 -9.47 12.98 -12.07
C GLU A 116 -8.08 12.46 -12.45
N PHE A 117 -7.99 11.77 -13.58
CA PHE A 117 -6.72 11.23 -14.07
C PHE A 117 -6.07 12.21 -15.06
N PRO A 118 -4.84 12.67 -14.80
CA PRO A 118 -4.11 13.48 -15.77
C PRO A 118 -3.73 12.63 -16.99
N LYS A 119 -3.43 13.31 -18.09
CA LYS A 119 -2.94 12.67 -19.32
C LYS A 119 -1.62 11.94 -19.11
N GLU A 120 -0.71 12.54 -18.34
CA GLU A 120 0.58 11.95 -17.96
C GLU A 120 0.56 11.54 -16.50
N ILE A 121 0.96 10.30 -16.22
CA ILE A 121 0.96 9.73 -14.87
C ILE A 121 2.41 9.44 -14.49
N ASN A 122 3.09 10.49 -14.06
CA ASN A 122 4.46 10.47 -13.54
C ASN A 122 4.55 11.37 -12.29
N ALA A 123 5.66 11.28 -11.56
CA ALA A 123 5.83 11.99 -10.30
C ALA A 123 5.73 13.51 -10.44
N PHE A 124 6.26 14.13 -11.51
CA PHE A 124 6.16 15.58 -11.68
C PHE A 124 4.70 16.04 -11.78
N THR A 125 3.93 15.40 -12.66
CA THR A 125 2.52 15.75 -12.86
C THR A 125 1.71 15.52 -11.59
N LEU A 126 1.89 14.37 -10.93
CA LEU A 126 1.09 14.01 -9.76
C LEU A 126 1.46 14.83 -8.52
N ILE A 127 2.75 15.16 -8.33
CA ILE A 127 3.17 16.07 -7.25
C ILE A 127 2.63 17.48 -7.51
N HIS A 128 2.64 17.96 -8.76
CA HIS A 128 2.03 19.25 -9.10
C HIS A 128 0.54 19.29 -8.77
N MET A 129 -0.21 18.28 -9.20
CA MET A 129 -1.63 18.15 -8.86
C MET A 129 -1.85 18.14 -7.34
N ALA A 130 -1.05 17.38 -6.60
CA ALA A 130 -1.17 17.27 -5.15
C ALA A 130 -0.86 18.58 -4.42
N THR A 131 0.21 19.28 -4.81
CA THR A 131 0.79 20.37 -4.00
C THR A 131 0.48 21.78 -4.51
N VAL A 132 0.24 21.95 -5.81
CA VAL A 132 -0.04 23.25 -6.44
C VAL A 132 -1.53 23.40 -6.74
N GLU A 133 -2.16 22.34 -7.28
CA GLU A 133 -3.60 22.35 -7.56
C GLU A 133 -4.44 21.91 -6.35
N HIS A 134 -3.78 21.42 -5.29
CA HIS A 134 -4.41 20.90 -4.07
C HIS A 134 -5.42 19.78 -4.33
N ALA A 135 -5.19 18.98 -5.38
CA ALA A 135 -5.99 17.82 -5.71
C ALA A 135 -5.67 16.66 -4.77
N THR A 136 -6.71 15.96 -4.31
CA THR A 136 -6.57 14.63 -3.69
C THR A 136 -6.39 13.56 -4.76
N ILE A 137 -5.57 12.56 -4.50
CA ILE A 137 -5.22 11.50 -5.47
C ILE A 137 -5.41 10.11 -4.84
N ASN A 138 -5.45 9.05 -5.66
CA ASN A 138 -5.69 7.69 -5.17
C ASN A 138 -4.40 6.91 -4.89
N CYS A 139 -4.55 5.70 -4.34
CA CYS A 139 -3.46 4.78 -4.00
C CYS A 139 -2.50 4.50 -5.16
N TYR A 140 -3.04 4.35 -6.38
CA TYR A 140 -2.23 4.13 -7.58
C TYR A 140 -1.34 5.34 -7.88
N MET A 141 -1.90 6.56 -7.88
CA MET A 141 -1.13 7.79 -8.13
C MET A 141 -0.06 8.01 -7.05
N LYS A 142 -0.37 7.80 -5.77
CA LYS A 142 0.64 7.88 -4.70
C LYS A 142 1.74 6.85 -4.85
N THR A 143 1.40 5.62 -5.25
CA THR A 143 2.36 4.56 -5.55
C THR A 143 3.25 4.89 -6.77
N VAL A 144 2.72 5.57 -7.79
CA VAL A 144 3.54 6.08 -8.91
C VAL A 144 4.59 7.07 -8.39
N ILE A 145 4.18 8.05 -7.57
CA ILE A 145 5.09 9.04 -6.99
C ILE A 145 6.17 8.33 -6.16
N LEU A 146 5.79 7.50 -5.20
CA LEU A 146 6.74 6.85 -4.29
C LEU A 146 7.72 5.94 -5.04
N ASN A 147 7.23 5.19 -6.03
CA ASN A 147 8.10 4.34 -6.83
C ASN A 147 9.15 5.15 -7.61
N GLU A 148 8.75 6.22 -8.29
CA GLU A 148 9.70 7.05 -9.05
C GLU A 148 10.66 7.81 -8.13
N VAL A 149 10.19 8.24 -6.96
CA VAL A 149 11.05 8.80 -5.89
C VAL A 149 12.11 7.79 -5.45
N PHE A 150 11.74 6.54 -5.18
CA PHE A 150 12.71 5.50 -4.81
C PHE A 150 13.70 5.19 -5.93
N LEU A 151 13.24 5.02 -7.16
CA LEU A 151 14.13 4.83 -8.32
C LEU A 151 15.11 6.00 -8.47
N SER A 152 14.63 7.23 -8.28
CA SER A 152 15.48 8.43 -8.33
C SER A 152 16.55 8.46 -7.26
N MET A 153 16.33 7.76 -6.14
CA MET A 153 17.28 7.67 -5.03
C MET A 153 18.19 6.42 -5.13
N GLY A 154 18.07 5.63 -6.20
CA GLY A 154 18.87 4.43 -6.43
C GLY A 154 18.39 3.19 -5.69
N PHE A 155 17.18 3.24 -5.12
CA PHE A 155 16.54 2.05 -4.56
C PHE A 155 15.88 1.25 -5.68
N TYR A 156 16.01 -0.07 -5.63
CA TYR A 156 15.20 -0.93 -6.47
C TYR A 156 13.79 -0.97 -5.89
N SER A 157 12.84 -0.38 -6.59
CA SER A 157 11.44 -0.36 -6.19
C SER A 157 10.53 -0.75 -7.35
N ARG A 158 9.31 -1.17 -7.02
CA ARG A 158 8.27 -1.43 -8.01
C ARG A 158 6.88 -1.13 -7.46
N GLN A 159 6.01 -0.66 -8.34
CA GLN A 159 4.58 -0.57 -8.08
C GLN A 159 4.02 -1.99 -7.91
N THR A 160 3.32 -2.23 -6.79
CA THR A 160 2.79 -3.54 -6.43
C THR A 160 1.28 -3.45 -6.32
N HIS A 161 0.59 -4.09 -7.26
CA HIS A 161 -0.87 -4.15 -7.32
C HIS A 161 -1.34 -5.35 -6.49
N LEU A 162 -1.96 -5.08 -5.36
CA LEU A 162 -2.60 -6.04 -4.48
C LEU A 162 -3.99 -6.33 -5.02
N LEU A 163 -4.28 -7.60 -5.27
CA LEU A 163 -5.47 -8.07 -5.95
C LEU A 163 -6.26 -9.03 -5.05
N PRO A 164 -7.59 -8.84 -4.92
CA PRO A 164 -8.45 -9.81 -4.26
C PRO A 164 -8.59 -11.10 -5.07
N HIS A 165 -9.27 -12.09 -4.48
CA HIS A 165 -9.59 -13.35 -5.16
C HIS A 165 -10.45 -13.17 -6.42
N SER A 166 -11.39 -12.23 -6.40
CA SER A 166 -12.30 -11.89 -7.50
C SER A 166 -12.68 -10.41 -7.47
N HIS A 167 -13.32 -9.90 -8.52
CA HIS A 167 -13.75 -8.50 -8.66
C HIS A 167 -12.61 -7.46 -8.67
N GLU A 168 -11.50 -7.79 -9.34
CA GLU A 168 -10.28 -6.95 -9.30
C GLU A 168 -10.45 -5.57 -9.96
N LYS A 169 -11.56 -5.35 -10.69
CA LYS A 169 -11.89 -4.06 -11.30
C LYS A 169 -12.51 -3.09 -10.30
N ASP A 170 -13.22 -3.62 -9.31
CA ASP A 170 -14.02 -2.85 -8.37
C ASP A 170 -13.21 -2.61 -7.09
N GLU A 171 -12.34 -3.56 -6.74
CA GLU A 171 -11.64 -3.57 -5.45
C GLU A 171 -10.20 -4.05 -5.65
N SER A 172 -9.23 -3.18 -5.35
CA SER A 172 -7.80 -3.52 -5.31
C SER A 172 -7.04 -2.40 -4.61
N HIS A 173 -5.77 -2.65 -4.27
CA HIS A 173 -4.92 -1.64 -3.64
C HIS A 173 -3.54 -1.58 -4.28
N PHE A 174 -2.88 -0.42 -4.22
CA PHE A 174 -1.52 -0.24 -4.69
C PHE A 174 -0.61 0.16 -3.56
N ILE A 175 0.52 -0.53 -3.46
CA ILE A 175 1.62 -0.20 -2.55
C ILE A 175 2.93 -0.16 -3.33
N THR A 176 3.99 0.35 -2.72
CA THR A 176 5.34 0.29 -3.30
C THR A 176 6.18 -0.74 -2.58
N SER A 177 6.67 -1.74 -3.31
CA SER A 177 7.70 -2.65 -2.81
C SER A 177 9.07 -2.05 -3.06
N VAL A 178 9.94 -2.01 -2.05
CA VAL A 178 11.32 -1.51 -2.15
C VAL A 178 12.30 -2.53 -1.58
N TYR A 179 13.37 -2.85 -2.31
CA TYR A 179 14.37 -3.80 -1.86
C TYR A 179 15.37 -3.11 -0.92
N SER A 180 15.42 -3.53 0.34
CA SER A 180 16.45 -3.11 1.28
C SER A 180 17.68 -3.98 1.10
N ARG A 181 18.82 -3.35 0.84
CA ARG A 181 20.12 -4.02 0.75
C ARG A 181 20.65 -4.39 2.14
N THR A 182 20.30 -3.62 3.16
CA THR A 182 20.69 -3.88 4.56
C THR A 182 19.98 -5.10 5.13
N LEU A 183 18.70 -5.29 4.79
CA LEU A 183 17.89 -6.43 5.24
C LEU A 183 17.84 -7.58 4.21
N GLU A 184 18.44 -7.38 3.04
CA GLU A 184 18.47 -8.31 1.91
C GLU A 184 17.08 -8.82 1.46
N LYS A 185 16.04 -7.99 1.63
CA LYS A 185 14.65 -8.37 1.33
C LYS A 185 13.81 -7.20 0.80
N TRP A 186 12.68 -7.54 0.18
CA TRP A 186 11.65 -6.58 -0.22
C TRP A 186 10.84 -6.11 0.99
N LEU A 187 10.61 -4.79 1.07
CA LEU A 187 9.81 -4.14 2.11
C LEU A 187 8.52 -3.58 1.50
N TRP A 188 7.44 -3.63 2.27
CA TRP A 188 6.15 -3.04 1.93
C TRP A 188 6.08 -1.60 2.43
N MET A 189 5.81 -0.65 1.53
CA MET A 189 5.53 0.75 1.88
C MET A 189 4.19 1.17 1.30
N ASP A 190 3.27 1.62 2.16
CA ASP A 190 1.96 2.11 1.77
C ASP A 190 1.89 3.64 1.83
N PRO A 191 2.11 4.35 0.71
CA PRO A 191 2.07 5.81 0.71
C PRO A 191 0.64 6.37 0.81
N ASP A 192 -0.39 5.53 0.71
CA ASP A 192 -1.78 5.97 0.72
C ASP A 192 -2.33 6.04 2.14
N PHE A 193 -2.15 4.96 2.89
CA PHE A 193 -2.46 4.90 4.31
C PHE A 193 -1.38 5.55 5.18
N GLY A 194 -0.17 5.72 4.65
CA GLY A 194 0.96 6.22 5.42
C GLY A 194 1.49 5.18 6.40
N ILE A 195 1.47 3.89 6.03
CA ILE A 195 1.74 2.77 6.93
C ILE A 195 2.92 1.92 6.42
N TYR A 196 3.70 1.41 7.36
CA TYR A 196 4.54 0.22 7.18
C TYR A 196 4.28 -0.79 8.31
N LEU A 197 4.57 -2.06 8.04
CA LEU A 197 4.31 -3.15 8.98
C LEU A 197 5.61 -3.72 9.52
N THR A 198 5.63 -4.04 10.82
CA THR A 198 6.73 -4.80 11.44
C THR A 198 6.24 -6.09 12.07
N ASP A 199 7.17 -6.99 12.35
CA ASP A 199 6.97 -8.00 13.38
C ASP A 199 6.99 -7.38 14.78
N GLU A 200 6.74 -8.23 15.78
CA GLU A 200 6.74 -7.85 17.18
C GLU A 200 8.14 -7.49 17.73
N GLN A 201 9.21 -7.79 16.99
CA GLN A 201 10.59 -7.38 17.29
C GLN A 201 10.98 -6.06 16.61
N GLY A 202 10.10 -5.48 15.79
CA GLY A 202 10.34 -4.22 15.07
C GLY A 202 11.02 -4.39 13.71
N THR A 203 11.16 -5.62 13.19
CA THR A 203 11.68 -5.86 11.84
C THR A 203 10.62 -5.49 10.81
N ILE A 204 10.93 -4.56 9.90
CA ILE A 204 10.03 -4.16 8.81
C ILE A 204 9.78 -5.35 7.88
N LEU A 205 8.54 -5.51 7.43
CA LEU A 205 8.06 -6.64 6.66
C LEU A 205 7.81 -6.32 5.18
N GLY A 206 7.97 -7.33 4.33
CA GLY A 206 7.51 -7.34 2.94
C GLY A 206 6.20 -8.12 2.75
N TYR A 207 5.68 -8.09 1.52
CA TYR A 207 4.48 -8.85 1.15
C TYR A 207 4.49 -10.33 1.57
N PRO A 208 5.57 -11.12 1.35
CA PRO A 208 5.57 -12.54 1.72
C PRO A 208 5.39 -12.76 3.23
N GLU A 209 6.04 -11.92 4.03
CA GLU A 209 6.01 -12.01 5.49
C GLU A 209 4.64 -11.57 6.03
N ILE A 210 4.09 -10.47 5.50
CA ILE A 210 2.76 -9.97 5.87
C ILE A 210 1.70 -11.02 5.57
N ARG A 211 1.70 -11.58 4.36
CA ARG A 211 0.72 -12.60 3.98
C ARG A 211 0.82 -13.85 4.85
N LYS A 212 2.04 -14.32 5.14
CA LYS A 212 2.26 -15.47 6.04
C LYS A 212 1.73 -15.21 7.45
N ARG A 213 1.92 -13.99 7.97
CA ARG A 213 1.42 -13.60 9.30
C ARG A 213 -0.10 -13.53 9.33
N LEU A 214 -0.74 -12.96 8.30
CA LEU A 214 -2.20 -12.95 8.17
C LEU A 214 -2.79 -14.37 8.17
N ILE A 215 -2.18 -15.31 7.43
CA ILE A 215 -2.62 -16.72 7.39
C ILE A 215 -2.44 -17.40 8.75
N SER A 216 -1.31 -17.20 9.40
CA SER A 216 -0.99 -17.87 10.67
C SER A 216 -1.61 -17.20 11.90
N GLY A 217 -2.24 -16.04 11.75
CA GLY A 217 -2.71 -15.22 12.86
C GLY A 217 -1.57 -14.62 13.72
N ALA A 218 -0.34 -14.59 13.21
CA ALA A 218 0.79 -13.99 13.90
C ALA A 218 0.68 -12.46 13.89
N LEU A 219 1.20 -11.81 14.93
CA LEU A 219 1.03 -10.37 15.12
C LEU A 219 1.62 -9.56 13.97
N LEU A 220 0.86 -8.58 13.47
CA LEU A 220 1.35 -7.51 12.62
C LEU A 220 1.26 -6.22 13.41
N VAL A 221 2.39 -5.50 13.50
CA VAL A 221 2.45 -4.21 14.19
C VAL A 221 2.43 -3.12 13.14
N GLU A 222 1.41 -2.28 13.19
CA GLU A 222 1.21 -1.17 12.27
C GLU A 222 1.93 0.08 12.78
N HIS A 223 2.68 0.74 11.90
CA HIS A 223 3.37 1.98 12.20
C HIS A 223 2.93 3.07 11.23
N ASP A 224 2.40 4.15 11.78
CA ASP A 224 2.12 5.39 11.04
C ASP A 224 3.44 6.13 10.74
N LEU A 225 3.60 6.56 9.50
CA LEU A 225 4.71 7.40 9.04
C LEU A 225 4.65 8.82 9.65
N GLN A 226 3.49 9.25 10.15
CA GLN A 226 3.33 10.47 10.95
C GLN A 226 3.71 10.24 12.42
N THR A 227 4.96 10.56 12.75
CA THR A 227 5.49 10.41 14.11
C THR A 227 5.00 11.44 15.14
N ASN A 228 4.20 12.45 14.76
CA ASN A 228 3.82 13.58 15.62
C ASN A 228 2.33 13.61 16.02
N GLN A 229 1.64 12.48 16.02
CA GLN A 229 0.32 12.40 16.62
C GLN A 229 0.41 12.50 18.16
N GLY A 230 -0.20 13.55 18.74
CA GLY A 230 -0.30 13.69 20.20
C GLY A 230 -1.03 12.50 20.83
N VAL A 231 -0.80 12.23 22.12
CA VAL A 231 -1.36 11.05 22.84
C VAL A 231 -2.88 10.90 22.66
N LEU A 232 -3.61 12.01 22.59
CA LEU A 232 -5.06 12.02 22.35
C LEU A 232 -5.45 11.52 20.95
N SER A 233 -4.65 11.82 19.94
CA SER A 233 -4.88 11.38 18.56
C SER A 233 -4.64 9.87 18.44
N LYS A 234 -3.56 9.36 19.05
CA LYS A 234 -3.31 7.91 19.13
C LYS A 234 -4.42 7.14 19.85
N LEU A 235 -4.94 7.69 20.96
CA LEU A 235 -6.07 7.08 21.68
C LEU A 235 -7.36 7.14 20.86
N TRP A 236 -7.54 8.18 20.06
CA TRP A 236 -8.67 8.31 19.15
C TRP A 236 -8.59 7.31 17.99
N ASP A 237 -7.42 7.17 17.36
CA ASP A 237 -7.19 6.21 16.27
C ASP A 237 -7.39 4.76 16.74
N GLN A 238 -6.88 4.41 17.93
CA GLN A 238 -7.14 3.11 18.56
C GLN A 238 -8.62 2.86 18.82
N PHE A 239 -9.34 3.90 19.26
CA PHE A 239 -10.78 3.82 19.52
C PHE A 239 -11.60 3.69 18.23
N ILE A 240 -11.24 4.41 17.17
CA ILE A 240 -11.89 4.33 15.85
C ILE A 240 -11.59 2.98 15.19
N SER A 241 -10.34 2.52 15.17
CA SER A 241 -9.96 1.18 14.71
C SER A 241 -10.77 0.08 15.45
N TRP A 242 -10.90 0.21 16.77
CA TRP A 242 -11.73 -0.70 17.57
C TRP A 242 -13.22 -0.64 17.23
N ILE A 243 -13.77 0.54 16.91
CA ILE A 243 -15.18 0.74 16.54
C ILE A 243 -15.48 0.17 15.14
N GLU A 244 -14.63 0.47 14.17
CA GLU A 244 -14.89 0.20 12.75
C GLU A 244 -14.62 -1.25 12.38
N ALA A 245 -13.71 -1.93 13.10
CA ALA A 245 -13.19 -3.25 12.73
C ALA A 245 -12.71 -3.35 11.26
N ALA A 246 -12.58 -2.22 10.57
CA ALA A 246 -11.94 -2.02 9.29
C ALA A 246 -10.45 -1.77 9.54
N ASP A 247 -9.85 -2.71 10.26
CA ASP A 247 -8.43 -2.73 10.57
C ASP A 247 -7.66 -2.67 9.25
N TYR A 248 -6.54 -1.94 9.16
CA TYR A 248 -5.73 -1.93 7.94
C TYR A 248 -5.39 -3.37 7.53
N GLN A 249 -5.12 -4.23 8.52
CA GLN A 249 -5.02 -5.69 8.38
C GLN A 249 -6.23 -6.37 7.73
N TRP A 250 -7.47 -6.00 8.09
CA TRP A 250 -8.67 -6.52 7.45
C TRP A 250 -8.73 -6.12 5.97
N TYR A 251 -8.48 -4.84 5.69
CA TYR A 251 -8.53 -4.29 4.34
C TYR A 251 -7.47 -4.94 3.44
N ILE A 252 -6.24 -5.11 3.93
CA ILE A 252 -5.20 -5.79 3.16
C ILE A 252 -5.43 -7.29 3.05
N SER A 253 -6.04 -7.96 4.05
CA SER A 253 -6.37 -9.40 3.97
C SER A 253 -7.26 -9.73 2.77
N LYS A 254 -8.22 -8.84 2.48
CA LYS A 254 -9.07 -8.93 1.29
C LYS A 254 -8.28 -8.80 -0.01
N ASN A 255 -7.28 -7.92 -0.04
CA ASN A 255 -6.57 -7.53 -1.26
C ASN A 255 -5.22 -8.25 -1.47
N ILE A 256 -4.73 -9.07 -0.54
CA ILE A 256 -3.41 -9.71 -0.61
C ILE A 256 -3.45 -11.12 -1.24
N PHE A 257 -4.59 -11.53 -1.81
CA PHE A 257 -4.77 -12.87 -2.36
C PHE A 257 -3.84 -13.13 -3.55
N LYS A 258 -3.72 -12.15 -4.46
CA LYS A 258 -2.81 -12.12 -5.60
C LYS A 258 -1.98 -10.86 -5.57
N VAL A 259 -0.85 -10.87 -6.28
CA VAL A 259 -0.03 -9.68 -6.44
C VAL A 259 0.51 -9.56 -7.85
N ARG A 260 0.39 -8.37 -8.43
CA ARG A 260 0.86 -8.08 -9.79
C ARG A 260 1.87 -6.95 -9.79
N CYS A 261 2.97 -7.17 -10.50
CA CYS A 261 4.01 -6.16 -10.74
C CYS A 261 4.27 -6.06 -12.25
N GLN A 262 4.62 -4.87 -12.73
CA GLN A 262 5.14 -4.73 -14.08
C GLN A 262 6.56 -5.28 -14.15
N GLN A 263 6.94 -5.86 -15.30
CA GLN A 263 8.29 -6.37 -15.54
C GLN A 263 9.36 -5.29 -15.41
N GLU A 264 9.06 -4.07 -15.87
CA GLU A 264 9.99 -2.94 -15.85
C GLU A 264 9.46 -1.86 -14.92
N SER A 265 10.28 -1.45 -13.97
CA SER A 265 10.03 -0.29 -13.12
C SER A 265 10.88 0.89 -13.54
N ILE A 266 10.23 1.87 -14.15
CA ILE A 266 10.85 3.00 -14.82
C ILE A 266 10.06 4.29 -14.54
N PHE A 267 10.66 5.45 -14.84
CA PHE A 267 9.94 6.72 -14.84
C PHE A 267 8.81 6.74 -15.87
N ASN A 268 7.67 7.33 -15.53
CA ASN A 268 6.49 7.45 -16.39
C ASN A 268 6.04 6.10 -16.97
N GLN A 269 6.09 5.05 -16.13
CA GLN A 269 5.83 3.66 -16.49
C GLN A 269 4.47 3.46 -17.21
N ARG A 270 3.48 4.31 -16.93
CA ARG A 270 2.15 4.24 -17.56
C ARG A 270 2.20 4.50 -19.07
N SER A 271 3.13 5.29 -19.57
CA SER A 271 3.22 5.66 -20.99
C SER A 271 3.86 4.59 -21.87
N LYS A 272 4.60 3.63 -21.28
CA LYS A 272 5.31 2.58 -22.00
C LYS A 272 4.34 1.70 -22.82
N PRO A 273 4.55 1.47 -24.13
CA PRO A 273 3.80 0.46 -24.88
C PRO A 273 4.21 -0.97 -24.47
N ASP A 274 3.44 -1.97 -24.91
CA ASP A 274 3.80 -3.39 -24.83
C ASP A 274 4.23 -3.89 -23.43
N LYS A 275 3.51 -3.44 -22.40
CA LYS A 275 3.83 -3.78 -21.01
C LYS A 275 3.66 -5.28 -20.76
N VAL A 276 4.62 -5.84 -20.04
CA VAL A 276 4.52 -7.17 -19.46
C VAL A 276 4.30 -7.06 -17.97
N TYR A 277 3.33 -7.80 -17.45
CA TYR A 277 3.05 -7.92 -16.04
C TYR A 277 3.28 -9.35 -15.60
N PHE A 278 3.85 -9.49 -14.42
CA PHE A 278 3.92 -10.74 -13.70
C PHE A 278 2.85 -10.70 -12.60
N GLU A 279 2.00 -11.72 -12.56
CA GLU A 279 0.98 -11.89 -11.52
C GLU A 279 1.25 -13.18 -10.76
N LEU A 280 1.58 -13.04 -9.48
CA LEU A 280 1.73 -14.15 -8.56
C LEU A 280 0.35 -14.59 -8.09
N ILE A 281 0.01 -15.85 -8.36
CA ILE A 281 -1.26 -16.48 -7.99
C ILE A 281 -0.99 -17.70 -7.09
N PRO A 282 -1.82 -17.94 -6.06
CA PRO A 282 -1.60 -19.06 -5.15
C PRO A 282 -1.96 -20.39 -5.80
N ASP A 283 -1.42 -21.46 -5.25
CA ASP A 283 -1.72 -22.82 -5.69
C ASP A 283 -3.22 -23.12 -5.59
N GLY A 284 -3.72 -23.90 -6.54
CA GLY A 284 -5.14 -24.27 -6.58
C GLY A 284 -6.03 -23.20 -7.23
N TYR A 285 -5.57 -21.95 -7.36
CA TYR A 285 -6.32 -20.89 -8.04
C TYR A 285 -6.10 -20.94 -9.55
N GLN A 286 -7.15 -21.28 -10.31
CA GLN A 286 -7.19 -21.23 -11.79
C GLN A 286 -5.88 -21.72 -12.45
N LYS A 287 -5.49 -22.97 -12.18
CA LYS A 287 -4.18 -23.54 -12.57
C LYS A 287 -3.90 -23.43 -14.09
N GLU A 288 -4.94 -23.40 -14.90
CA GLU A 288 -4.87 -23.19 -16.35
C GLU A 288 -4.20 -21.87 -16.75
N LEU A 289 -4.26 -20.85 -15.89
CA LEU A 289 -3.61 -19.56 -16.10
C LEU A 289 -2.08 -19.69 -16.13
N LEU A 290 -1.49 -20.65 -15.42
CA LEU A 290 -0.04 -20.86 -15.40
C LEU A 290 0.52 -21.33 -16.75
N ASN A 291 -0.33 -21.87 -17.62
CA ASN A 291 0.07 -22.39 -18.94
C ASN A 291 -0.14 -21.37 -20.06
N THR A 292 -0.73 -20.21 -19.77
CA THR A 292 -1.11 -19.22 -20.78
C THR A 292 -0.78 -17.80 -20.32
N SER A 293 -0.62 -16.89 -21.28
CA SER A 293 -0.59 -15.46 -20.99
C SER A 293 -1.90 -14.80 -21.37
N LYS A 294 -2.34 -13.82 -20.59
CA LYS A 294 -3.56 -13.04 -20.89
C LYS A 294 -3.19 -11.70 -21.50
N MET A 295 -3.69 -11.43 -22.71
CA MET A 295 -3.61 -10.09 -23.29
C MET A 295 -4.72 -9.20 -22.72
N THR A 296 -4.37 -7.98 -22.35
CA THR A 296 -5.30 -6.94 -21.88
C THR A 296 -5.04 -5.64 -22.62
N GLU A 297 -5.96 -4.69 -22.53
CA GLU A 297 -5.75 -3.31 -23.03
C GLU A 297 -4.51 -2.64 -22.42
N ARG A 298 -4.07 -3.10 -21.23
CA ARG A 298 -2.93 -2.52 -20.51
C ARG A 298 -1.60 -3.22 -20.81
N GLY A 299 -1.62 -4.39 -21.46
CA GLY A 299 -0.44 -5.22 -21.71
C GLY A 299 -0.68 -6.71 -21.53
N LYS A 300 0.41 -7.49 -21.61
CA LYS A 300 0.44 -8.94 -21.44
C LYS A 300 0.62 -9.31 -19.97
N ILE A 301 -0.23 -10.18 -19.44
CA ILE A 301 -0.08 -10.75 -18.09
C ILE A 301 0.47 -12.17 -18.21
N ILE A 302 1.53 -12.44 -17.48
CA ILE A 302 2.13 -13.77 -17.30
C ILE A 302 1.89 -14.18 -15.85
N TYR A 303 1.22 -15.31 -15.67
CA TYR A 303 0.91 -15.86 -14.36
C TYR A 303 2.05 -16.73 -13.85
N ILE A 304 2.32 -16.63 -12.56
CA ILE A 304 3.40 -17.34 -11.88
C ILE A 304 2.85 -17.78 -10.52
N ASN A 305 3.31 -18.91 -10.01
CA ASN A 305 3.02 -19.33 -8.64
C ASN A 305 4.29 -19.55 -7.81
N ASP A 306 5.47 -19.21 -8.35
CA ASP A 306 6.76 -19.26 -7.66
C ASP A 306 7.07 -17.90 -7.01
N ASP A 307 6.95 -17.83 -5.68
CA ASP A 307 7.18 -16.61 -4.91
C ASP A 307 8.68 -16.26 -4.78
N HIS A 308 9.57 -17.26 -4.75
CA HIS A 308 11.02 -17.04 -4.76
C HIS A 308 11.46 -16.34 -6.05
N LEU A 309 10.91 -16.76 -7.19
CA LEU A 309 11.19 -16.14 -8.48
C LEU A 309 10.56 -14.73 -8.56
N PHE A 310 9.35 -14.55 -8.04
CA PHE A 310 8.67 -13.25 -8.05
C PHE A 310 9.36 -12.21 -7.15
N TRP A 311 9.79 -12.62 -5.96
CA TRP A 311 10.45 -11.81 -4.94
C TRP A 311 11.97 -11.95 -4.94
N GLN A 312 12.55 -12.46 -6.03
CA GLN A 312 14.00 -12.53 -6.20
C GLN A 312 14.66 -11.17 -5.96
N ALA A 313 15.89 -11.19 -5.46
CA ALA A 313 16.68 -9.97 -5.34
C ALA A 313 16.89 -9.35 -6.74
N PRO A 314 16.88 -8.01 -6.86
CA PRO A 314 17.23 -7.34 -8.11
C PRO A 314 18.60 -7.79 -8.63
N SER A 315 18.69 -8.17 -9.91
CA SER A 315 19.98 -8.41 -10.56
C SER A 315 20.72 -7.07 -10.73
N ARG A 316 22.00 -7.05 -10.35
CA ARG A 316 22.89 -5.89 -10.51
C ARG A 316 23.08 -5.48 -11.96
#